data_AF-A0A515ET25-F1
#
_entry.id   AF-A0A515ET25-F1
#
_cell.length_a   1.000
_cell.length_b   1.000
_cell.length_c   1.000
_cell.angle_alpha   90.00
_cell.angle_beta   90.00
_cell.angle_gamma   90.00
#
_symmetry.space_group_name_H-M   'P 1'
#
loop_
_entity.id
_entity.type
_entity.pdbx_description
1 polymer ?
#
loop_
_entity_poly.entity_id
_entity_poly.type
_entity_poly.pdbx_seq_one_letter_code
_entity_poly.pdbx_strand_id
1 'polypeptide(L)'
;MLLTDIAVEHTPTSPKGGLPATLWLHPFTNTQRDSLGKFEIVRSIREPGAKEVKRSTFVSFQQLAELYAKGVLDEFGFSVRMCAAGGKYPMVNPVKKVLPAHIKPGSPFALAVQAVDVSQPASRELRTALFRTNVKL
;
A
#
# COMPACT_ATOMS: atom_id res chain seq x y z
N MET A 1 -1.65 13.13 -4.28
CA MET A 1 -1.05 12.70 -5.56
C MET A 1 -1.29 11.21 -5.74
N LEU A 2 -1.56 10.74 -6.96
CA LEU A 2 -1.67 9.32 -7.27
C LEU A 2 -0.30 8.76 -7.68
N LEU A 3 0.01 7.54 -7.27
CA LEU A 3 1.13 6.77 -7.77
C LEU A 3 0.64 5.84 -8.88
N THR A 4 0.63 6.34 -10.11
CA THR A 4 0.10 5.63 -11.29
C THR A 4 1.02 4.50 -11.78
N ASP A 5 2.24 4.42 -11.25
CA ASP A 5 3.19 3.31 -11.48
C ASP A 5 2.66 1.98 -10.96
N ILE A 6 1.74 2.03 -9.99
CA ILE A 6 1.04 0.86 -9.46
C ILE A 6 -0.43 0.96 -9.86
N ALA A 7 -0.93 -0.08 -10.53
CA ALA A 7 -2.33 -0.18 -10.92
C ALA A 7 -2.90 -1.53 -10.51
N VAL A 8 -4.00 -1.50 -9.75
CA VAL A 8 -4.72 -2.70 -9.30
C VAL A 8 -6.13 -2.67 -9.84
N GLU A 9 -6.51 -3.72 -10.55
CA GLU A 9 -7.87 -3.87 -11.05
C GLU A 9 -8.86 -4.06 -9.89
N HIS A 10 -10.00 -3.37 -9.95
CA HIS A 10 -11.07 -3.52 -8.98
C HIS A 10 -12.42 -3.56 -9.67
N THR A 11 -13.09 -4.68 -9.48
CA THR A 11 -14.51 -4.81 -9.77
C THR A 11 -15.28 -4.66 -8.45
N PRO A 12 -16.07 -3.58 -8.27
CA PRO A 12 -16.91 -3.44 -7.10
C PRO A 12 -18.11 -4.39 -7.19
N THR A 13 -18.48 -4.99 -6.07
CA THR A 13 -19.72 -5.76 -5.97
C THR A 13 -20.88 -4.77 -5.92
N SER A 14 -21.65 -4.64 -7.01
CA SER A 14 -22.81 -3.75 -7.04
C SER A 14 -23.93 -4.29 -6.14
N PRO A 15 -24.36 -3.56 -5.10
CA PRO A 15 -25.47 -4.02 -4.25
C PRO A 15 -26.82 -4.05 -4.97
N LYS A 16 -26.93 -3.41 -6.15
CA LYS A 16 -28.19 -3.20 -6.88
C LYS A 16 -28.21 -3.82 -8.28
N GLY A 17 -27.35 -4.80 -8.57
CA GLY A 17 -27.39 -5.54 -9.85
C GLY A 17 -27.03 -4.74 -11.09
N GLY A 18 -26.38 -3.58 -10.94
CA GLY A 18 -25.81 -2.84 -12.07
C GLY A 18 -24.61 -3.57 -12.68
N LEU A 19 -24.33 -3.31 -13.97
CA LEU A 19 -23.18 -3.89 -14.67
C LEU A 19 -21.89 -3.68 -13.85
N PRO A 20 -21.07 -4.72 -13.63
CA PRO A 20 -19.80 -4.56 -12.96
C PRO A 20 -18.90 -3.63 -13.77
N ALA A 21 -18.62 -2.44 -13.25
CA ALA A 21 -17.65 -1.54 -13.85
C ALA A 21 -16.27 -1.84 -13.26
N THR A 22 -15.40 -2.43 -14.06
CA THR A 22 -14.01 -2.63 -13.67
C THR A 22 -13.25 -1.32 -13.76
N LEU A 23 -12.57 -0.95 -12.69
CA LEU A 23 -11.81 0.29 -12.58
C LEU A 23 -10.41 0.03 -12.04
N TRP A 24 -9.47 0.88 -12.44
CA TRP A 24 -8.10 0.85 -11.95
C TRP A 24 -7.96 1.70 -10.69
N LEU A 25 -7.30 1.12 -9.70
CA LEU A 25 -6.97 1.74 -8.44
C LEU A 25 -5.46 1.98 -8.32
N HIS A 26 -5.11 3.11 -7.73
CA HIS A 26 -3.73 3.53 -7.53
C HIS A 26 -3.49 3.90 -6.06
N PRO A 27 -2.29 3.64 -5.51
CA PRO A 27 -1.90 4.24 -4.25
C PRO A 27 -1.97 5.76 -4.35
N PHE A 28 -2.29 6.42 -3.24
CA PHE A 28 -2.31 7.87 -3.20
C PHE A 28 -1.65 8.39 -1.92
N THR A 29 -1.06 9.57 -2.05
CA THR A 29 -0.49 10.27 -0.90
C THR A 29 -1.57 10.96 -0.10
N ASN A 30 -1.52 10.86 1.21
CA ASN A 30 -2.38 11.61 2.10
C ASN A 30 -2.05 13.12 2.03
N THR A 31 -3.02 13.95 2.38
CA THR A 31 -2.95 15.42 2.37
C THR A 31 -2.95 16.03 3.77
N GLN A 32 -3.02 15.20 4.82
CA GLN A 32 -3.18 15.66 6.20
C GLN A 32 -1.84 15.69 6.96
N ARG A 33 -1.48 16.88 7.46
CA ARG A 33 -0.41 17.13 8.47
C ARG A 33 0.81 16.21 8.31
N ASP A 34 1.11 15.38 9.30
CA ASP A 34 2.30 14.53 9.40
C ASP A 34 2.35 13.37 8.39
N SER A 35 1.24 13.13 7.69
CA SER A 35 1.10 12.12 6.63
C SER A 35 1.12 12.73 5.22
N LEU A 36 1.31 14.05 5.11
CA LEU A 36 1.39 14.74 3.82
C LEU A 36 2.47 14.10 2.94
N GLY A 37 2.08 13.72 1.72
CA GLY A 37 3.01 13.11 0.76
C GLY A 37 3.32 11.62 1.01
N LYS A 38 2.67 10.97 2.00
CA LYS A 38 2.90 9.57 2.35
C LYS A 38 1.73 8.66 1.98
N PHE A 39 2.02 7.41 1.70
CA PHE A 39 1.05 6.36 1.40
C PHE A 39 0.64 5.63 2.67
N GLU A 40 -0.66 5.35 2.83
CA GLU A 40 -1.13 4.51 3.94
C GLU A 40 -0.95 3.03 3.59
N ILE A 41 -0.23 2.29 4.44
CA ILE A 41 -0.20 0.83 4.41
C ILE A 41 -0.99 0.29 5.59
N VAL A 42 -1.70 -0.80 5.37
CA VAL A 42 -2.64 -1.40 6.33
C VAL A 42 -2.38 -2.89 6.41
N ARG A 43 -2.32 -3.44 7.61
CA ARG A 43 -2.33 -4.89 7.84
C ARG A 43 -3.35 -5.25 8.91
N SER A 44 -3.78 -6.50 8.86
CA SER A 44 -4.58 -7.11 9.90
C SER A 44 -3.67 -7.88 10.86
N ILE A 45 -3.90 -7.73 12.16
CA ILE A 45 -3.18 -8.43 13.21
C ILE A 45 -4.19 -9.24 14.00
N ARG A 46 -3.91 -10.53 14.17
CA ARG A 46 -4.70 -11.46 14.98
C ARG A 46 -3.81 -12.08 16.03
N GLU A 47 -3.94 -11.61 17.26
CA GLU A 47 -3.28 -12.23 18.41
C GLU A 47 -4.09 -13.46 18.87
N PRO A 48 -3.45 -14.52 19.39
CA PRO A 48 -4.15 -15.68 19.94
C PRO A 48 -5.18 -15.26 20.99
N GLY A 49 -6.44 -15.68 20.81
CA GLY A 49 -7.54 -15.34 21.72
C GLY A 49 -8.11 -13.93 21.58
N ALA A 50 -7.56 -13.08 20.70
CA ALA A 50 -8.05 -11.73 20.46
C ALA A 50 -8.80 -11.59 19.13
N LYS A 51 -9.63 -10.54 19.04
CA LYS A 51 -10.27 -10.12 17.78
C LYS A 51 -9.20 -9.57 16.83
N GLU A 52 -9.38 -9.81 15.54
CA GLU A 52 -8.55 -9.21 14.50
C GLU A 52 -8.66 -7.67 14.53
N VAL A 53 -7.51 -7.00 14.57
CA VAL A 53 -7.42 -5.53 14.57
C VAL A 53 -6.65 -5.07 13.34
N LYS A 54 -7.19 -4.08 12.65
CA LYS A 54 -6.46 -3.39 11.57
C LYS A 54 -5.51 -2.37 12.16
N ARG A 55 -4.24 -2.43 11.75
CA ARG A 55 -3.24 -1.41 12.03
C ARG A 55 -2.78 -0.78 10.73
N SER A 56 -2.58 0.53 10.74
CA SER A 56 -2.02 1.25 9.60
C SER A 56 -0.92 2.21 10.02
N THR A 57 -0.08 2.53 9.05
CA THR A 57 0.97 3.54 9.18
C THR A 57 1.18 4.21 7.82
N PHE A 58 1.98 5.28 7.81
CA PHE A 58 2.25 6.07 6.62
C PHE A 58 3.71 5.99 6.24
N VAL A 59 3.97 5.68 4.96
CA VAL A 59 5.30 5.51 4.41
C VAL A 59 5.52 6.44 3.22
N SER A 60 6.72 6.98 3.09
CA SER A 60 7.11 7.75 1.91
C SER A 60 7.18 6.85 0.67
N PHE A 61 7.32 7.47 -0.51
CA PHE A 61 7.55 6.75 -1.76
C PHE A 61 8.76 5.80 -1.66
N GLN A 62 9.88 6.25 -1.08
CA GLN A 62 11.09 5.42 -0.95
C GLN A 62 10.92 4.30 0.06
N GLN A 63 10.23 4.55 1.16
CA GLN A 63 9.91 3.52 2.15
C GLN A 63 8.96 2.46 1.59
N LEU A 64 8.01 2.86 0.72
CA LEU A 64 7.14 1.91 0.03
C LEU A 64 7.93 1.03 -0.95
N ALA A 65 8.88 1.60 -1.69
CA ALA A 65 9.77 0.86 -2.57
C ALA A 65 10.66 -0.11 -1.78
N GLU A 66 11.22 0.34 -0.64
CA GLU A 66 12.03 -0.47 0.27
C GLU A 66 11.25 -1.67 0.85
N LEU A 67 10.03 -1.43 1.34
CA LEU A 67 9.11 -2.47 1.82
C LEU A 67 8.81 -3.52 0.75
N TYR A 68 8.64 -3.07 -0.48
CA TYR A 68 8.35 -3.93 -1.61
C TYR A 68 9.58 -4.79 -1.96
N ALA A 69 10.74 -4.15 -2.14
CA ALA A 69 11.99 -4.83 -2.51
C ALA A 69 12.41 -5.89 -1.49
N LYS A 70 12.21 -5.61 -0.20
CA LYS A 70 12.54 -6.54 0.90
C LYS A 70 11.47 -7.61 1.16
N GLY A 71 10.38 -7.65 0.37
CA GLY A 71 9.31 -8.65 0.53
C GLY A 71 8.40 -8.45 1.76
N VAL A 72 8.61 -7.39 2.53
CA VAL A 72 7.92 -7.12 3.81
C VAL A 72 6.41 -6.97 3.62
N LEU A 73 5.97 -6.40 2.49
CA LEU A 73 4.54 -6.25 2.22
C LEU A 73 3.83 -7.61 2.17
N ASP A 74 4.44 -8.61 1.55
CA ASP A 74 3.85 -9.94 1.43
C ASP A 74 4.02 -10.73 2.73
N GLU A 75 5.25 -10.76 3.28
CA GLU A 75 5.59 -11.49 4.51
C GLU A 75 4.67 -11.11 5.69
N PHE A 76 4.40 -9.82 5.88
CA PHE A 76 3.58 -9.33 6.99
C PHE A 76 2.13 -9.05 6.62
N GLY A 77 1.73 -9.35 5.37
CA GLY A 77 0.36 -9.21 4.89
C GLY A 77 -0.14 -7.77 4.79
N PHE A 78 0.73 -6.82 4.44
CA PHE A 78 0.32 -5.44 4.19
C PHE A 78 -0.44 -5.30 2.87
N SER A 79 -1.34 -4.33 2.87
CA SER A 79 -2.03 -3.81 1.70
C SER A 79 -1.88 -2.28 1.68
N VAL A 80 -1.89 -1.69 0.50
CA VAL A 80 -1.78 -0.23 0.34
C VAL A 80 -3.16 0.35 0.11
N ARG A 81 -3.44 1.51 0.72
CA ARG A 81 -4.67 2.25 0.50
C ARG A 81 -4.68 2.84 -0.91
N MET A 82 -5.76 2.61 -1.63
CA MET A 82 -5.90 2.99 -3.03
C MET A 82 -7.10 3.90 -3.28
N CYS A 83 -7.08 4.62 -4.40
CA CYS A 83 -8.26 5.30 -4.94
C CYS A 83 -8.25 5.27 -6.48
N ALA A 84 -9.42 5.52 -7.09
CA ALA A 84 -9.55 5.61 -8.54
C ALA A 84 -8.96 6.93 -9.08
N ALA A 85 -8.64 6.95 -10.37
CA ALA A 85 -8.02 8.09 -11.07
C ALA A 85 -8.80 9.44 -11.03
N GLY A 86 -10.02 9.46 -10.48
CA GLY A 86 -10.82 10.67 -10.26
C GLY A 86 -11.22 10.93 -8.81
N GLY A 87 -10.76 10.13 -7.84
CA GLY A 87 -11.08 10.29 -6.41
C GLY A 87 -12.55 10.13 -6.00
N LYS A 88 -13.46 9.88 -6.97
CA LYS A 88 -14.92 9.88 -6.78
C LYS A 88 -15.51 8.53 -6.38
N TYR A 89 -14.70 7.47 -6.34
CA TYR A 89 -15.16 6.11 -6.05
C TYR A 89 -13.99 5.23 -5.60
N PRO A 90 -14.14 4.34 -4.58
CA PRO A 90 -15.36 4.03 -3.81
C PRO A 90 -15.62 4.99 -2.63
N MET A 91 -16.81 4.90 -2.00
CA MET A 91 -17.16 5.70 -0.80
C MET A 91 -16.17 5.52 0.36
N VAL A 92 -15.56 4.33 0.46
CA VAL A 92 -14.42 4.06 1.34
C VAL A 92 -13.27 3.61 0.46
N ASN A 93 -12.14 4.31 0.56
CA ASN A 93 -10.92 3.96 -0.19
C ASN A 93 -10.48 2.52 0.18
N PRO A 94 -10.40 1.60 -0.79
CA PRO A 94 -10.09 0.21 -0.53
C PRO A 94 -8.60 0.04 -0.23
N VAL A 95 -8.25 -1.07 0.41
CA VAL A 95 -6.87 -1.53 0.56
C VAL A 95 -6.65 -2.71 -0.36
N LYS A 96 -5.51 -2.74 -1.05
CA LYS A 96 -5.16 -3.82 -1.99
C LYS A 96 -3.73 -4.27 -1.78
N LYS A 97 -3.50 -5.58 -1.93
CA LYS A 97 -2.15 -6.13 -2.05
C LYS A 97 -1.52 -5.61 -3.35
N VAL A 98 -0.24 -5.28 -3.29
CA VAL A 98 0.55 -4.88 -4.46
C VAL A 98 1.40 -6.08 -4.88
N LEU A 99 1.06 -6.69 -6.02
CA LEU A 99 1.79 -7.82 -6.60
C LEU A 99 2.76 -7.30 -7.66
N PRO A 100 3.80 -8.06 -8.04
CA PRO A 100 4.73 -7.67 -9.11
C PRO A 100 4.03 -7.28 -10.41
N ALA A 101 2.98 -8.02 -10.79
CA ALA A 101 2.19 -7.73 -11.98
C ALA A 101 1.44 -6.39 -11.94
N HIS A 102 1.27 -5.78 -10.75
CA HIS A 102 0.60 -4.49 -10.60
C HIS A 102 1.55 -3.31 -10.82
N ILE A 103 2.87 -3.55 -10.89
CA ILE A 103 3.88 -2.50 -11.06
C ILE A 103 4.22 -2.38 -12.54
N LYS A 104 4.09 -1.16 -13.08
CA LYS A 104 4.48 -0.86 -14.46
C LYS A 104 6.00 -1.06 -14.63
N PRO A 105 6.46 -1.96 -15.53
CA PRO A 105 7.89 -2.15 -15.78
C PRO A 105 8.56 -0.85 -16.25
N GLY A 106 9.78 -0.59 -15.77
CA GLY A 106 10.56 0.62 -16.10
C GLY A 106 9.99 1.94 -15.55
N SER A 107 8.93 1.89 -14.73
CA SER A 107 8.41 3.08 -14.05
C SER A 107 9.37 3.61 -12.96
N PRO A 108 9.23 4.87 -12.54
CA PRO A 108 10.00 5.42 -11.42
C PRO A 108 9.91 4.55 -10.15
N PHE A 109 8.73 4.02 -9.81
CA PHE A 109 8.60 3.09 -8.68
C PHE A 109 9.35 1.77 -8.92
N ALA A 110 9.26 1.18 -10.11
CA ALA A 110 9.98 -0.06 -10.43
C ALA A 110 11.51 0.13 -10.31
N LEU A 111 12.02 1.27 -10.79
CA LEU A 111 13.44 1.62 -10.67
C LEU A 111 13.85 1.86 -9.21
N ALA A 112 12.99 2.53 -8.42
CA ALA A 112 13.24 2.73 -7.00
C ALA A 112 13.30 1.40 -6.24
N VAL A 113 12.42 0.44 -6.55
CA VAL A 113 12.45 -0.92 -5.99
C VAL A 113 13.76 -1.63 -6.35
N GLN A 114 14.19 -1.56 -7.61
CA GLN A 114 15.44 -2.19 -8.08
C GLN A 114 16.69 -1.59 -7.45
N ALA A 115 16.65 -0.29 -7.09
CA ALA A 115 17.76 0.41 -6.47
C ALA A 115 17.93 0.09 -4.97
N VAL A 116 17.00 -0.64 -4.34
CA VAL A 116 17.09 -0.99 -2.93
C VAL A 116 18.11 -2.11 -2.74
N ASP A 117 19.14 -1.86 -1.93
CA ASP A 117 20.01 -2.91 -1.44
C ASP A 117 19.27 -3.74 -0.37
N VAL A 118 18.89 -4.96 -0.76
CA VAL A 118 18.16 -5.88 0.12
C VAL A 118 19.03 -6.46 1.22
N SER A 119 20.37 -6.44 1.08
CA SER A 119 21.31 -6.95 2.08
C SER A 119 21.47 -6.03 3.29
N GLN A 120 21.18 -4.73 3.12
CA GLN A 120 21.25 -3.75 4.20
C GLN A 120 20.02 -3.83 5.11
N PRO A 121 20.15 -3.51 6.40
CA PRO A 121 19.00 -3.35 7.28
C PRO A 121 18.02 -2.29 6.77
N ALA A 122 16.75 -2.42 7.16
CA ALA A 122 15.75 -1.40 6.84
C ALA A 122 16.12 -0.03 7.44
N SER A 123 15.83 1.05 6.70
CA SER A 123 16.06 2.43 7.17
C SER A 123 15.46 2.67 8.56
N ARG A 124 16.11 3.51 9.37
CA ARG A 124 15.65 3.80 10.75
C ARG A 124 14.23 4.37 10.75
N GLU A 125 13.94 5.20 9.76
CA GLU A 125 12.65 5.85 9.55
C GLU A 125 11.59 4.80 9.21
N LEU A 126 11.91 3.82 8.36
CA LEU A 126 10.99 2.72 8.04
C LEU A 126 10.73 1.84 9.26
N ARG A 127 11.77 1.43 9.99
CA ARG A 127 11.63 0.64 11.23
C ARG A 127 10.75 1.35 12.26
N THR A 128 10.93 2.67 12.40
CA THR A 128 10.11 3.51 13.28
C THR A 128 8.65 3.57 12.81
N ALA A 129 8.41 3.73 11.50
CA ALA A 129 7.06 3.75 10.94
C ALA A 129 6.32 2.43 11.17
N LEU A 130 7.02 1.29 11.06
CA LEU A 130 6.47 -0.05 11.19
C LEU A 130 6.22 -0.48 12.65
N PHE A 131 6.86 0.16 13.62
CA PHE A 131 6.67 -0.15 15.04
C PHE A 131 5.19 -0.11 15.45
N ARG A 132 4.41 0.85 14.91
CA ARG A 132 2.96 0.99 15.15
C ARG A 132 2.11 -0.16 14.59
N THR A 133 2.71 -1.05 13.84
CA THR A 133 2.07 -2.19 13.15
C THR A 133 2.58 -3.54 13.65
N ASN A 134 3.31 -3.57 14.77
CA ASN A 134 3.94 -4.76 15.36
C ASN A 134 4.84 -5.53 14.38
N VAL A 135 5.57 -4.81 13.53
CA VAL A 135 6.61 -5.39 12.66
C VAL A 135 7.97 -4.92 13.14
N LYS A 136 8.94 -5.83 13.18
CA LYS A 136 10.34 -5.56 13.49
C LYS A 136 11.18 -6.06 12.31
N LEU A 137 11.93 -5.14 11.70
CA LEU A 137 12.88 -5.38 10.61
C LEU A 137 14.31 -5.09 11.07
#